data_AF-A0A0G1EQI2-F1
#
_entry.id   AF-A0A0G1EQI2-F1
#
_cell.length_a   1.000
_cell.length_b   1.000
_cell.length_c   1.000
_cell.angle_alpha   90.00
_cell.angle_beta   90.00
_cell.angle_gamma   90.00
#
_symmetry.space_group_name_H-M   'P 1'
#
loop_
_entity.id
_entity.type
_entity.pdbx_description
1 polymer ?
#
loop_
_entity_poly.entity_id
_entity_poly.type
_entity_poly.pdbx_seq_one_letter_code
_entity_poly.pdbx_strand_id
1 'polypeptide(L)'
;MKKYWFKSKMLGYGFVPFTWEGWVATLVLLILILLSAYTNNIWEESNTEKEEFRFILDVVILGCLFTALYKDKVEGGLRWRLFK
;
A
#
# COMPACT_ATOMS: atom_id res chain seq x y z
N MET A 1 12.54 21.30 -9.32
CA MET A 1 12.40 20.52 -8.06
C MET A 1 11.69 19.21 -8.38
N LYS A 2 12.22 18.05 -7.99
CA LYS A 2 11.48 16.79 -8.16
C LYS A 2 10.20 16.87 -7.33
N LYS A 3 9.03 16.75 -7.97
CA LYS A 3 7.73 16.74 -7.26
C LYS A 3 7.58 15.39 -6.56
N TYR A 4 7.88 15.35 -5.27
CA TYR A 4 7.64 14.17 -4.43
C TYR A 4 6.15 14.01 -4.21
N TRP A 5 5.68 12.76 -4.27
CA TRP A 5 4.25 12.47 -4.12
C TRP A 5 3.90 12.08 -2.69
N PHE A 6 4.87 11.50 -2.00
CA PHE A 6 4.74 10.94 -0.67
C PHE A 6 5.80 11.54 0.27
N LYS A 7 5.46 11.57 1.55
CA LYS A 7 6.38 11.91 2.64
C LYS A 7 6.64 10.69 3.51
N SER A 8 7.87 10.52 3.96
CA SER A 8 8.20 9.47 4.93
C SER A 8 7.43 9.68 6.24
N LYS A 9 6.99 8.59 6.86
CA LYS A 9 6.22 8.63 8.11
C LYS A 9 7.09 9.16 9.26
N MET A 10 6.48 9.89 10.19
CA MET A 10 7.21 10.50 11.31
C MET A 10 7.80 9.46 12.27
N LEU A 11 7.16 8.31 12.39
CA LEU A 11 7.54 7.16 13.22
C LEU A 11 7.30 5.86 12.45
N GLY A 12 8.26 4.94 12.52
CA GLY A 12 8.20 3.63 11.88
C GLY A 12 8.65 3.61 10.42
N TYR A 13 8.14 2.63 9.67
CA TYR A 13 8.43 2.43 8.24
C TYR A 13 7.20 2.67 7.39
N GLY A 14 7.41 3.34 6.26
CA GLY A 14 6.38 3.65 5.30
C GLY A 14 6.35 5.11 4.92
N PHE A 15 5.39 5.45 4.07
CA PHE A 15 5.22 6.78 3.53
C PHE A 15 3.73 7.07 3.38
N VAL A 16 3.39 8.36 3.42
CA VAL A 16 2.01 8.85 3.35
C VAL A 16 1.87 9.83 2.17
N PRO A 17 0.73 9.83 1.46
CA PRO A 17 0.52 10.76 0.37
C PRO A 17 0.46 12.19 0.90
N PHE A 18 1.15 13.12 0.23
CA PHE A 18 1.12 14.54 0.55
C PHE A 18 0.64 15.40 -0.65
N THR A 19 0.53 14.78 -1.82
CA THR A 19 0.08 15.42 -3.07
C THR A 19 -1.15 14.72 -3.62
N TRP A 20 -1.85 15.38 -4.54
CA TRP A 20 -3.00 14.79 -5.23
C TRP A 20 -2.62 13.51 -5.99
N GLU A 21 -1.47 13.49 -6.66
CA GLU A 21 -0.98 12.29 -7.35
C GLU A 21 -0.71 11.14 -6.39
N GLY A 22 -0.14 11.44 -5.20
CA GLY A 22 0.04 10.46 -4.14
C GLY A 22 -1.29 9.89 -3.65
N TRP A 23 -2.30 10.75 -3.43
CA TRP A 23 -3.64 10.32 -3.01
C TRP A 23 -4.32 9.46 -4.08
N VAL A 24 -4.25 9.84 -5.35
CA VAL A 24 -4.79 9.05 -6.46
C VAL A 24 -4.11 7.68 -6.50
N ALA A 25 -2.78 7.61 -6.39
CA ALA A 25 -2.05 6.35 -6.34
C ALA A 25 -2.49 5.48 -5.15
N THR A 26 -2.66 6.08 -3.96
CA THR A 26 -3.16 5.38 -2.77
C THR A 26 -4.59 4.89 -2.97
N LEU A 27 -5.48 5.68 -3.58
CA LEU A 27 -6.85 5.25 -3.89
C LEU A 27 -6.88 4.09 -4.87
N VAL A 28 -6.02 4.11 -5.90
CA VAL A 28 -5.87 2.97 -6.82
C VAL A 28 -5.43 1.71 -6.07
N LEU A 29 -4.47 1.81 -5.16
CA LEU A 29 -4.07 0.67 -4.31
C LEU A 29 -5.25 0.14 -3.49
N LEU A 30 -6.02 1.03 -2.85
CA LEU A 30 -7.19 0.63 -2.06
C LEU A 30 -8.25 -0.06 -2.92
N ILE A 31 -8.53 0.46 -4.12
CA ILE A 31 -9.45 -0.18 -5.07
C ILE A 31 -8.95 -1.58 -5.46
N LEU A 32 -7.65 -1.75 -5.72
CA LEU A 32 -7.08 -3.05 -6.05
C LEU A 32 -7.19 -4.04 -4.88
N ILE A 33 -6.97 -3.59 -3.65
CA ILE A 33 -7.15 -4.43 -2.45
C ILE A 33 -8.62 -4.82 -2.28
N LEU A 34 -9.56 -3.89 -2.47
CA LEU A 34 -10.99 -4.18 -2.40
C LEU A 34 -11.43 -5.15 -3.51
N LEU A 35 -10.90 -4.99 -4.72
CA LEU A 35 -11.15 -5.90 -5.84
C LEU A 35 -10.62 -7.30 -5.55
N SER A 36 -9.42 -7.40 -4.97
CA SER A 36 -8.87 -8.68 -4.52
C SER A 36 -9.72 -9.29 -3.40
N ALA A 37 -10.17 -8.51 -2.42
CA ALA A 37 -11.06 -9.00 -1.35
C ALA A 37 -12.38 -9.54 -1.92
N TYR A 38 -12.97 -8.85 -2.91
CA TYR A 38 -14.16 -9.30 -3.62
C TYR A 38 -13.91 -10.58 -4.43
N THR A 39 -12.79 -10.66 -5.15
CA THR A 39 -12.42 -11.85 -5.96
C THR A 39 -12.11 -13.08 -5.10
N ASN A 40 -11.70 -12.86 -3.86
CA ASN A 40 -11.42 -13.89 -2.87
C ASN A 40 -12.63 -14.21 -1.96
N ASN A 41 -13.83 -13.70 -2.25
CA ASN A 41 -15.05 -13.97 -1.47
C ASN A 41 -14.88 -13.77 0.05
N ILE A 42 -14.04 -12.81 0.46
CA ILE A 42 -13.68 -12.58 1.88
C ILE A 42 -14.91 -12.25 2.75
N TRP A 43 -15.99 -11.77 2.14
CA TRP A 43 -17.23 -11.42 2.83
C TRP A 43 -18.26 -12.56 2.89
N GLU A 44 -17.98 -13.71 2.26
CA GLU A 44 -18.86 -14.87 2.29
C GLU A 44 -18.57 -15.76 3.51
N GLU A 45 -19.62 -16.29 4.13
CA GLU A 45 -19.50 -17.14 5.33
C GLU A 45 -18.91 -18.52 5.00
N SER A 46 -18.96 -18.93 3.73
CA SER A 46 -18.39 -20.18 3.20
C SER A 46 -16.93 -20.08 2.74
N ASN A 47 -16.26 -18.96 3.03
CA ASN A 47 -14.89 -18.72 2.63
C ASN A 47 -13.94 -19.79 3.18
N THR A 48 -13.02 -20.28 2.35
CA THR A 48 -12.05 -21.30 2.74
C THR A 48 -10.76 -20.67 3.26
N GLU A 49 -10.04 -21.32 4.19
CA GLU A 49 -8.71 -20.89 4.65
C GLU A 49 -7.77 -20.53 3.47
N LYS A 50 -7.84 -21.29 2.37
CA LYS A 50 -7.04 -21.06 1.15
C LYS A 50 -7.30 -19.70 0.51
N GLU A 51 -8.55 -19.25 0.49
CA GLU A 51 -8.97 -17.97 -0.10
C GLU A 51 -8.55 -16.80 0.79
N GLU A 52 -8.62 -16.96 2.12
CA GLU A 52 -8.06 -16.01 3.08
C GLU A 52 -6.55 -15.87 2.93
N PHE A 53 -5.82 -17.00 2.86
CA PHE A 53 -4.37 -16.98 2.64
C PHE A 53 -4.00 -16.34 1.29
N ARG A 54 -4.78 -16.59 0.23
CA ARG A 54 -4.59 -15.96 -1.08
C ARG A 54 -4.79 -14.45 -1.02
N PHE A 55 -5.81 -13.97 -0.31
CA PHE A 55 -6.03 -12.54 -0.09
C PHE A 55 -4.88 -11.88 0.69
N ILE A 56 -4.38 -12.52 1.75
CA ILE A 56 -3.22 -12.01 2.50
C ILE A 56 -2.01 -11.89 1.57
N LEU A 57 -1.76 -12.90 0.73
CA LEU A 57 -0.69 -12.86 -0.27
C LEU A 57 -0.90 -11.72 -1.28
N ASP A 58 -2.12 -11.53 -1.78
CA ASP A 58 -2.45 -10.43 -2.70
C ASP A 58 -2.14 -9.07 -2.07
N VAL A 59 -2.53 -8.85 -0.81
CA VAL A 59 -2.26 -7.60 -0.08
C VAL A 59 -0.76 -7.37 0.08
N VAL A 60 0.01 -8.40 0.43
CA VAL A 60 1.48 -8.30 0.54
C VAL A 60 2.11 -7.98 -0.80
N ILE A 61 1.71 -8.68 -1.88
CA ILE A 61 2.23 -8.46 -3.23
C ILE A 61 1.90 -7.05 -3.71
N LEU A 62 0.65 -6.61 -3.58
CA LEU A 62 0.20 -5.26 -3.96
C LEU A 62 0.95 -4.18 -3.16
N GLY A 63 1.14 -4.39 -1.86
CA GLY A 63 1.91 -3.48 -1.00
C GLY A 63 3.38 -3.39 -1.40
N CYS A 64 4.01 -4.52 -1.71
CA CYS A 64 5.38 -4.59 -2.20
C CYS A 64 5.54 -3.90 -3.57
N LEU A 65 4.63 -4.18 -4.52
CA LEU A 65 4.60 -3.55 -5.83
C LEU A 65 4.42 -2.04 -5.72
N PHE A 66 3.45 -1.60 -4.91
CA PHE A 66 3.20 -0.18 -4.66
C PHE A 66 4.44 0.52 -4.09
N THR A 67 5.08 -0.11 -3.12
CA THR A 67 6.33 0.40 -2.53
C THR A 67 7.44 0.45 -3.57
N ALA A 68 7.63 -0.59 -4.38
CA ALA A 68 8.67 -0.65 -5.40
C ALA A 68 8.48 0.42 -6.50
N LEU A 69 7.23 0.67 -6.91
CA LEU A 69 6.89 1.69 -7.92
C LEU A 69 7.09 3.12 -7.41
N TYR A 70 6.76 3.37 -6.14
CA TYR A 70 6.70 4.73 -5.59
C TYR A 70 7.86 5.10 -4.64
N LYS A 71 8.79 4.18 -4.34
CA LYS A 71 9.94 4.45 -3.47
C LYS A 71 10.74 5.69 -3.87
N ASP A 72 10.90 5.94 -5.18
CA ASP A 72 11.68 7.06 -5.71
C ASP A 72 10.90 8.39 -5.70
N LYS A 73 9.59 8.33 -5.38
CA LYS A 73 8.68 9.48 -5.23
C LYS A 73 8.49 9.87 -3.77
N VAL A 74 9.17 9.21 -2.83
CA VAL A 74 9.14 9.53 -1.40
C VAL A 74 10.16 10.59 -1.07
N GLU A 75 9.72 11.71 -0.51
CA GLU A 75 10.58 12.77 -0.01
C GLU A 75 11.47 12.24 1.13
N GLY A 76 12.80 12.33 0.95
CA GLY A 76 13.78 11.80 1.91
C GLY A 76 13.98 10.28 1.87
N GLY A 77 13.29 9.58 0.95
CA GLY A 77 13.36 8.13 0.77
C GLY A 77 12.65 7.32 1.88
N LEU A 78 12.54 6.01 1.66
CA LEU A 78 12.08 5.07 2.69
C LEU A 78 13.18 4.90 3.74
N ARG A 79 12.95 5.47 4.92
CA ARG A 79 13.84 5.37 6.08
C ARG A 79 13.05 4.90 7.27
N TRP A 80 13.59 3.95 8.01
CA TRP A 80 13.06 3.58 9.31
C TRP A 80 13.38 4.70 10.31
N ARG A 81 12.36 5.42 10.79
CA ARG A 81 12.54 6.50 11.77
C ARG A 81 12.10 6.00 13.15
N LEU A 82 13.08 5.64 13.98
CA LEU A 82 12.87 5.52 15.42
C LEU A 82 12.92 6.92 16.03
N PHE A 83 12.26 7.09 17.19
CA PHE A 83 12.15 8.36 17.94
C PHE A 83 13.43 9.21 17.83
N LYS A 84 13.25 10.49 17.50
CA LYS A 84 14.33 11.48 17.42
C LYS A 84 14.69 11.96 18.81
#